data_AF-A0AAQ1QZC7-F1
#
_entry.id   AF-A0AAQ1QZC7-F1
#
_cell.length_a   1.000
_cell.length_b   1.000
_cell.length_c   1.000
_cell.angle_alpha   90.00
_cell.angle_beta   90.00
_cell.angle_gamma   90.00
#
_symmetry.space_group_name_H-M   'P 1'
#
loop_
_entity.id
_entity.type
_entity.pdbx_description
1 polymer ?
#
loop_
_entity_poly.entity_id
_entity_poly.type
_entity_poly.pdbx_seq_one_letter_code
_entity_poly.pdbx_strand_id
1 'polypeptide(L)' 'MSLSAQVLPHPLKHAAPSDFYDAAQSRQSALINLLRLLAGAPDLGAPAEDVLDGTFSALEYLAADAERLYAAAEEHGRA' A
#
# COMPACT_ATOMS: atom_id res chain seq x y z
N MET A 1 24.53 -8.39 -4.51
CA MET A 1 23.42 -7.48 -4.86
C MET A 1 22.70 -7.12 -3.56
N SER A 2 22.96 -5.92 -3.04
CA SER A 2 22.39 -5.49 -1.76
C SER A 2 21.03 -4.87 -2.04
N LEU A 3 19.96 -5.59 -1.71
CA LEU A 3 18.61 -5.03 -1.62
C LEU A 3 18.61 -4.10 -0.40
N SER A 4 19.10 -2.88 -0.62
CA SER A 4 19.03 -1.81 0.37
C SER A 4 17.56 -1.59 0.70
N ALA A 5 17.19 -2.02 1.89
CA ALA A 5 16.07 -1.56 2.70
C ALA A 5 15.50 -0.22 2.21
N GLN A 6 14.53 -0.27 1.28
CA GLN A 6 13.51 0.76 1.18
C GLN A 6 12.46 0.45 2.26
N VAL A 7 12.93 0.43 3.50
CA VAL A 7 12.07 0.61 4.66
C VAL A 7 11.64 2.06 4.57
N LEU A 8 10.35 2.26 4.27
CA LEU A 8 9.56 3.46 4.51
C LEU A 8 10.30 4.51 5.35
N PRO A 9 10.61 5.71 4.81
CA PRO A 9 11.34 6.69 5.57
C PRO A 9 10.45 7.20 6.72
N HIS A 10 10.95 6.96 7.93
CA HIS A 10 10.60 7.56 9.21
C HIS A 10 9.30 7.12 9.90
N PRO A 11 9.38 6.78 11.21
CA PRO A 11 8.19 6.69 12.04
C PRO A 11 7.59 8.10 12.11
N LEU A 12 6.33 8.23 11.65
CA LEU A 12 5.53 9.45 11.64
C LEU A 12 5.16 9.91 13.07
N LYS A 13 6.13 10.01 13.98
CA LYS A 13 5.95 10.46 15.36
C LYS A 13 5.74 11.98 15.47
N HIS A 14 6.07 12.72 14.41
CA HIS A 14 5.92 14.18 14.30
C HIS A 14 5.41 14.60 12.91
N ALA A 15 4.56 13.78 12.31
CA ALA A 15 4.06 14.01 10.97
C ALA A 15 2.84 14.95 11.00
N ALA A 16 2.78 15.88 10.06
CA ALA A 16 1.59 16.70 9.87
C ALA A 16 0.44 15.81 9.33
N PRO A 17 -0.83 16.18 9.55
CA PRO A 17 -1.96 15.45 8.97
C PRO A 17 -1.83 15.22 7.47
N SER A 18 -1.22 16.17 6.73
CA SER A 18 -0.93 16.06 5.30
C SER A 18 -0.02 14.88 4.94
N ASP A 19 0.98 14.57 5.78
CA ASP A 19 1.92 13.48 5.52
C ASP A 19 1.22 12.11 5.59
N PHE A 20 0.23 11.98 6.48
CA PHE A 20 -0.61 10.80 6.58
C PHE A 20 -1.52 10.65 5.35
N TYR A 21 -2.11 11.74 4.84
CA TYR A 21 -2.89 11.72 3.60
C TYR A 21 -2.03 11.35 2.38
N ASP A 22 -0.83 11.94 2.24
CA ASP A 22 0.10 11.64 1.15
C ASP A 22 0.54 10.17 1.19
N ALA A 23 0.84 9.67 2.39
CA ALA A 23 1.15 8.27 2.61
C ALA A 23 -0.02 7.35 2.23
N ALA A 24 -1.24 7.66 2.67
CA ALA A 24 -2.45 6.89 2.35
C ALA A 24 -2.71 6.85 0.84
N GLN A 25 -2.62 8.00 0.18
CA GLN A 25 -2.79 8.12 -1.27
C GLN A 25 -1.73 7.32 -2.04
N SER A 26 -0.49 7.29 -1.54
CA SER A 26 0.58 6.46 -2.10
C SER A 26 0.23 4.97 -2.06
N ARG A 27 -0.30 4.47 -0.93
CA ARG A 27 -0.72 3.05 -0.80
C ARG A 27 -1.90 2.73 -1.70
N GLN A 28 -2.89 3.62 -1.77
CA GLN A 28 -4.05 3.43 -2.63
C GLN A 28 -3.64 3.43 -4.12
N SER A 29 -2.69 4.28 -4.49
CA SER A 29 -2.15 4.32 -5.86
C SER A 29 -1.41 3.03 -6.20
N ALA A 30 -0.58 2.52 -5.27
CA ALA A 30 0.12 1.24 -5.44
C ALA A 30 -0.88 0.07 -5.60
N LEU A 31 -1.94 0.04 -4.79
CA LEU A 31 -3.03 -0.93 -4.89
C LEU A 31 -3.69 -0.90 -6.27
N ILE A 32 -4.10 0.29 -6.74
CA ILE A 32 -4.73 0.44 -8.06
C ILE A 32 -3.78 0.03 -9.19
N ASN A 33 -2.49 0.37 -9.08
CA ASN A 33 -1.50 0.01 -10.10
C ASN A 33 -1.30 -1.52 -10.17
N LEU A 34 -1.29 -2.21 -9.03
CA LEU A 34 -1.24 -3.68 -8.99
C LEU A 34 -2.50 -4.31 -9.60
N LEU A 35 -3.68 -3.80 -9.27
CA LEU A 35 -4.93 -4.28 -9.88
C LEU A 35 -4.95 -4.06 -11.40
N ARG A 36 -4.47 -2.91 -11.88
CA ARG A 36 -4.34 -2.62 -13.31
C ARG A 36 -3.32 -3.53 -13.99
N LEU A 37 -2.20 -3.83 -13.32
CA LEU A 37 -1.21 -4.77 -13.83
C LEU A 37 -1.81 -6.17 -14.01
N LEU A 38 -2.53 -6.66 -13.00
CA LEU A 38 -3.20 -7.96 -13.04
C LEU A 38 -4.31 -7.99 -14.10
N ALA A 39 -5.12 -6.94 -14.19
CA ALA A 39 -6.20 -6.84 -15.19
C ALA A 39 -5.69 -6.63 -16.62
N GLY A 40 -4.50 -6.04 -16.77
CA GLY A 40 -3.86 -5.79 -18.06
C GLY A 40 -3.11 -6.99 -18.62
N ALA A 41 -2.92 -8.06 -17.84
CA ALA A 41 -2.30 -9.28 -18.30
C ALA A 41 -3.31 -10.09 -19.14
N PRO A 42 -3.07 -10.29 -20.46
CA PRO A 42 -3.99 -11.04 -21.33
C PRO A 42 -4.07 -12.52 -20.95
N ASP A 43 -3.00 -13.05 -20.37
CA ASP A 43 -2.91 -14.39 -19.81
C ASP A 43 -1.92 -14.35 -18.64
N LEU A 44 -2.38 -14.74 -17.44
CA LEU A 44 -1.53 -14.89 -16.26
C LEU A 44 -0.91 -16.30 -16.18
N GLY A 45 -1.24 -17.18 -17.12
CA GLY A 45 -0.92 -18.59 -17.09
C GLY A 45 -1.71 -19.33 -16.00
N ALA A 46 -1.04 -20.24 -15.31
CA ALA A 46 -1.56 -20.95 -14.15
C ALA A 46 -0.66 -20.66 -12.94
N PRO A 47 -0.75 -19.46 -12.33
CA PRO A 47 0.03 -19.15 -11.14
C PRO A 47 -0.33 -20.16 -10.05
N ALA A 48 0.70 -20.58 -9.30
CA ALA A 48 0.50 -21.47 -8.16
C ALA A 48 -0.34 -20.77 -7.07
N GLU A 49 -1.05 -21.56 -6.27
CA GLU A 49 -1.97 -21.06 -5.25
C GLU A 49 -1.27 -20.11 -4.26
N ASP A 50 -0.06 -20.43 -3.84
CA ASP A 50 0.78 -19.62 -2.95
C ASP A 50 1.14 -18.24 -3.56
N VAL A 51 1.34 -18.18 -4.88
CA VAL A 51 1.61 -16.92 -5.59
C VAL A 51 0.37 -16.03 -5.63
N LEU A 52 -0.81 -16.61 -5.88
CA LEU A 52 -2.07 -15.87 -5.85
C LEU A 52 -2.41 -15.39 -4.44
N ASP A 53 -2.26 -16.27 -3.45
CA ASP A 53 -2.51 -15.95 -2.03
C ASP A 53 -1.60 -14.81 -1.53
N GLY A 54 -0.31 -14.88 -1.87
CA GLY A 54 0.63 -13.79 -1.57
C GLY A 54 0.28 -12.47 -2.29
N THR A 55 -0.22 -12.56 -3.52
CA THR A 55 -0.66 -11.39 -4.28
C THR A 55 -1.89 -10.75 -3.63
N PHE A 56 -2.89 -11.54 -3.26
CA PHE A 56 -4.08 -11.05 -2.57
C PHE A 56 -3.75 -10.48 -1.19
N SER A 57 -2.90 -11.16 -0.42
CA SER A 57 -2.40 -10.66 0.85
C SER A 57 -1.73 -9.29 0.73
N ALA A 58 -0.96 -9.06 -0.34
CA ALA A 58 -0.33 -7.77 -0.60
C ALA A 58 -1.37 -6.68 -0.94
N LEU A 59 -2.41 -7.01 -1.71
CA LEU A 59 -3.51 -6.09 -2.02
C LEU A 59 -4.29 -5.72 -0.75
N GLU A 60 -4.62 -6.71 0.09
CA GLU A 60 -5.29 -6.51 1.38
C GLU A 60 -4.46 -5.65 2.33
N TYR A 61 -3.16 -5.90 2.40
CA TYR A 61 -2.24 -5.09 3.20
C TYR A 61 -2.24 -3.62 2.75
N LEU A 62 -2.13 -3.36 1.45
CA LEU A 62 -2.13 -1.98 0.92
C LEU A 62 -3.45 -1.26 1.19
N ALA A 63 -4.59 -1.97 1.06
CA ALA A 63 -5.90 -1.41 1.35
C ALA A 63 -6.03 -1.05 2.85
N ALA A 64 -5.68 -1.98 3.74
CA ALA A 64 -5.75 -1.78 5.18
C ALA A 64 -4.77 -0.70 5.69
N ASP A 65 -3.56 -0.63 5.11
CA ASP A 65 -2.58 0.40 5.47
C ASP A 65 -3.05 1.78 5.02
N ALA A 66 -3.62 1.91 3.81
CA ALA A 66 -4.20 3.17 3.34
C ALA A 66 -5.36 3.64 4.24
N GLU A 67 -6.27 2.74 4.61
CA GLU A 67 -7.39 3.05 5.51
C GLU A 67 -6.89 3.57 6.86
N ARG A 68 -5.92 2.89 7.47
CA ARG A 68 -5.32 3.32 8.75
C ARG A 68 -4.66 4.68 8.67
N LEU A 69 -3.96 4.96 7.56
CA LEU A 69 -3.31 6.25 7.34
C LEU A 69 -4.34 7.38 7.16
N TYR A 70 -5.43 7.14 6.43
CA TYR A 70 -6.53 8.11 6.33
C TYR A 70 -7.20 8.36 7.70
N ALA A 71 -7.45 7.31 8.48
CA ALA A 71 -8.02 7.45 9.81
C ALA A 71 -7.08 8.24 10.76
N ALA A 72 -5.77 7.97 10.71
CA ALA A 72 -4.78 8.72 11.48
C ALA A 72 -4.72 10.20 11.06
N ALA A 73 -4.80 10.49 9.76
CA ALA A 73 -4.83 11.87 9.24
C ALA A 73 -6.05 12.64 9.77
N GLU A 74 -7.24 12.01 9.76
CA GLU A 74 -8.47 12.58 10.28
C GLU A 74 -8.41 12.83 11.80
N GLU A 75 -7.84 11.89 12.56
CA GLU A 75 -7.67 12.03 14.01
C GLU A 75 -6.70 13.18 14.35
N HIS A 76 -5.57 13.27 13.64
CA HIS A 76 -4.59 14.33 13.81
C HIS A 76 -5.08 15.71 13.32
N GLY A 77 -5.98 15.77 12.34
CA GLY A 77 -6.57 17.01 11.85
C GLY A 77 -7.69 17.57 12.74
N ARG A 78 -8.25 16.75 13.63
CA ARG A 78 -9.31 17.14 14.59
C ARG A 78 -8.78 17.52 15.97
N ALA A 79 -7.52 17.21 16.27
CA ALA A 79 -6.83 17.55 17.51
C ALA A 79 -6.30 18.99 17.51
#